data_AF-A0A2J4NYT1-F1
#
_entry.id   AF-A0A2J4NYT1-F1
#
_cell.length_a   1.000
_cell.length_b   1.000
_cell.length_c   1.000
_cell.angle_alpha   90.00
_cell.angle_beta   90.00
_cell.angle_gamma   90.00
#
_symmetry.space_group_name_H-M   'P 1'
#
loop_
_entity.id
_entity.type
_entity.pdbx_description
1 polymer ?
#
loop_
_entity_poly.entity_id
_entity_poly.type
_entity_poly.pdbx_seq_one_letter_code
_entity_poly.pdbx_strand_id
1 'polypeptide(L)' 'AGSRPTRIARRESAALFGTPEQVKAQLDALQSAWNIDEFIIDTPINDGAARVNSLRLLARTHLSAEVQP' A
#
# COMPACT_ATOMS: atom_id res chain seq x y z
N ALA A 1 39.77 -4.74 8.89
CA ALA A 1 38.33 -4.44 8.70
C ALA A 1 37.63 -5.72 8.26
N GLY A 2 36.55 -6.14 8.92
CA GLY A 2 35.84 -7.38 8.59
C GLY A 2 34.67 -7.58 9.53
N SER A 3 33.52 -6.98 9.20
CA SER A 3 32.26 -7.27 9.90
C SER A 3 31.78 -8.68 9.52
N ARG A 4 31.28 -9.42 10.50
CA ARG A 4 30.70 -10.76 10.29
C ARG A 4 29.50 -10.65 9.33
N PRO A 5 29.25 -11.65 8.47
CA PRO A 5 28.12 -11.62 7.54
C PRO A 5 26.79 -11.46 8.30
N THR A 6 26.08 -10.36 8.07
CA THR A 6 24.72 -10.18 8.59
C THR A 6 23.77 -11.06 7.78
N ARG A 7 23.04 -11.96 8.44
CA ARG A 7 22.04 -12.79 7.76
C ARG A 7 20.84 -11.91 7.40
N ILE A 8 20.67 -11.64 6.11
CA ILE A 8 19.47 -10.96 5.60
C ILE A 8 18.32 -11.97 5.65
N ALA A 9 17.49 -11.90 6.69
CA ALA A 9 16.24 -12.64 6.73
C ALA A 9 15.27 -11.99 5.73
N ARG A 10 14.74 -12.78 4.78
CA ARG A 10 13.65 -12.33 3.91
C ARG A 10 12.46 -12.01 4.81
N ARG A 11 12.16 -10.73 5.00
CA ARG A 11 10.88 -10.31 5.53
C ARG A 11 9.86 -10.55 4.43
N GLU A 12 8.77 -11.23 4.74
CA GLU A 12 7.65 -11.24 3.81
C GLU A 12 7.18 -9.80 3.65
N SER A 13 7.29 -9.28 2.42
CA SER A 13 6.74 -7.99 2.10
C SER A 13 5.22 -8.11 2.22
N ALA A 14 4.64 -7.50 3.23
CA ALA A 14 3.18 -7.38 3.37
C ALA A 14 2.67 -6.38 2.32
N ALA A 15 2.71 -6.78 1.04
CA ALA A 15 2.14 -6.00 -0.04
C ALA A 15 0.61 -6.15 0.01
N LEU A 16 -0.10 -5.03 0.06
CA LEU A 16 -1.55 -5.03 -0.14
C LEU A 16 -1.83 -5.15 -1.64
N PHE A 17 -2.69 -6.10 -2.01
CA PHE A 17 -3.08 -6.33 -3.40
C PHE A 17 -4.56 -6.73 -3.51
N GLY A 18 -5.14 -6.54 -4.68
CA GLY A 18 -6.54 -6.85 -4.97
C GLY A 18 -7.21 -5.78 -5.82
N THR A 19 -8.54 -5.76 -5.80
CA THR A 19 -9.31 -4.65 -6.36
C THR A 19 -9.12 -3.37 -5.52
N PRO A 20 -9.46 -2.19 -6.06
CA PRO A 20 -9.32 -0.93 -5.33
C PRO A 20 -10.09 -0.93 -3.99
N GLU A 21 -11.28 -1.53 -3.97
CA GLU A 21 -12.14 -1.65 -2.79
C GLU A 21 -11.51 -2.57 -1.74
N GLN A 22 -10.94 -3.70 -2.17
CA GLN A 22 -10.24 -4.63 -1.29
C GLN A 22 -9.00 -3.99 -0.66
N VAL A 23 -8.23 -3.22 -1.43
CA VAL A 23 -7.05 -2.53 -0.91
C VAL A 23 -7.46 -1.40 0.05
N LYS A 24 -8.51 -0.62 -0.27
CA LYS A 24 -9.04 0.41 0.63
C LYS A 24 -9.49 -0.19 1.97
N ALA A 25 -10.25 -1.30 1.95
CA ALA A 25 -10.69 -1.97 3.17
C ALA A 25 -9.52 -2.47 4.03
N GLN A 26 -8.44 -2.96 3.41
CA GLN A 26 -7.23 -3.35 4.13
C GLN A 26 -6.51 -2.15 4.76
N LEU A 27 -6.40 -1.03 4.03
CA LEU A 27 -5.83 0.21 4.57
C LEU A 27 -6.67 0.75 5.73
N ASP A 28 -8.00 0.70 5.64
CA ASP A 28 -8.90 1.15 6.70
C ASP A 28 -8.79 0.30 7.97
N ALA A 29 -8.63 -1.02 7.80
CA ALA A 29 -8.36 -1.91 8.92
C ALA A 29 -7.03 -1.56 9.62
N LEU A 30 -5.98 -1.25 8.86
CA LEU A 30 -4.70 -0.81 9.41
C LEU A 30 -4.81 0.56 10.09
N GLN A 31 -5.51 1.51 9.47
CA GLN A 31 -5.76 2.83 10.04
C GLN A 31 -6.45 2.71 11.40
N SER A 32 -7.52 1.92 11.48
CA SER A 32 -8.28 1.71 12.71
C SER A 32 -7.49 0.99 13.79
N ALA A 33 -6.67 0.00 13.42
CA ALA A 33 -5.90 -0.78 14.39
C ALA A 33 -4.73 0.01 15.01
N TRP A 34 -4.16 0.97 14.28
CA TRP A 34 -2.92 1.65 14.66
C TRP A 34 -3.04 3.17 14.74
N ASN A 35 -4.24 3.71 14.52
CA ASN A 35 -4.54 5.15 14.50
C ASN A 35 -3.58 5.93 13.57
N ILE A 36 -3.41 5.41 12.35
CA ILE A 36 -2.52 5.99 11.33
C ILE A 36 -3.22 7.17 10.67
N ASP A 37 -2.56 8.31 10.60
CA ASP A 37 -3.10 9.50 9.94
C ASP A 37 -2.82 9.52 8.43
N GLU A 38 -1.68 8.98 8.00
CA GLU A 38 -1.25 8.99 6.60
C GLU A 38 -0.49 7.71 6.22
N PHE A 39 -0.77 7.22 5.01
CA PHE A 39 -0.01 6.12 4.40
C PHE A 39 0.86 6.63 3.25
N ILE A 40 2.14 6.27 3.27
CA ILE A 40 3.02 6.38 2.11
C ILE A 40 2.87 5.11 1.27
N ILE A 41 2.35 5.26 0.05
CA ILE A 41 2.10 4.13 -0.86
C ILE A 41 3.27 4.01 -1.84
N ASP A 42 4.14 3.02 -1.60
CA ASP A 42 5.04 2.53 -2.63
C ASP A 42 4.33 1.51 -3.52
N THR A 43 4.47 1.65 -4.84
CA THR A 43 3.86 0.75 -5.82
C THR A 43 4.97 0.13 -6.66
N PRO A 44 5.59 -0.98 -6.20
CA PRO A 44 6.74 -1.61 -6.85
C PRO A 44 6.33 -2.42 -8.10
N ILE A 45 5.53 -1.82 -8.97
CA ILE A 45 5.15 -2.36 -10.28
C ILE A 45 6.15 -1.85 -11.31
N ASN A 46 6.80 -2.78 -12.02
CA ASN A 46 7.83 -2.45 -13.00
C ASN A 46 7.25 -1.77 -14.26
N ASP A 47 6.03 -2.15 -14.65
CA ASP A 47 5.33 -1.51 -15.76
C ASP A 47 4.78 -0.12 -15.36
N GLY A 48 5.24 0.91 -16.07
CA GLY A 48 4.91 2.30 -15.72
C GLY A 48 3.42 2.63 -15.87
N ALA A 49 2.75 2.09 -16.89
CA ALA A 49 1.33 2.35 -17.13
C ALA A 49 0.47 1.69 -16.04
N ALA A 50 0.77 0.44 -15.69
CA ALA A 50 0.10 -0.30 -14.63
C ALA A 50 0.31 0.37 -13.26
N ARG A 51 1.52 0.85 -12.97
CA ARG A 51 1.82 1.60 -11.74
C ARG A 51 0.94 2.85 -11.61
N VAL A 52 0.87 3.67 -12.66
CA VAL A 52 0.02 4.87 -12.67
C VAL A 52 -1.47 4.51 -12.59
N ASN A 53 -1.89 3.44 -13.25
CA ASN A 53 -3.28 2.99 -13.20
C ASN A 53 -3.70 2.55 -11.79
N SER A 54 -2.83 1.80 -11.09
CA SER A 54 -3.06 1.39 -9.70
C SER A 54 -3.29 2.60 -8.79
N LEU A 55 -2.42 3.62 -8.87
CA LEU A 55 -2.57 4.86 -8.10
C LEU A 55 -3.86 5.60 -8.43
N ARG A 56 -4.23 5.69 -9.71
CA ARG A 56 -5.49 6.33 -10.14
C ARG A 56 -6.73 5.61 -9.61
N LEU A 57 -6.72 4.28 -9.61
CA LEU A 57 -7.83 3.48 -9.10
C LEU A 57 -7.99 3.70 -7.59
N LEU A 58 -6.90 3.64 -6.82
CA LEU A 58 -6.92 3.90 -5.38
C LEU A 58 -7.43 5.30 -5.06
N ALA A 59 -6.94 6.32 -5.77
CA ALA A 59 -7.37 7.70 -5.58
C ALA A 59 -8.88 7.89 -5.85
N ARG A 60 -9.42 7.24 -6.90
CA ARG A 60 -10.85 7.32 -7.22
C ARG A 60 -11.73 6.67 -6.14
N THR A 61 -11.34 5.50 -5.66
CA THR A 61 -12.05 4.79 -4.59
C THR A 61 -12.03 5.59 -3.29
N HIS A 62 -10.90 6.25 -2.98
CA HIS A 62 -10.80 7.12 -1.81
C HIS A 62 -11.69 8.37 -1.92
N LEU A 63 -11.65 9.09 -3.03
CA LEU A 63 -12.49 10.28 -3.27
C LEU A 63 -13.99 9.94 -3.25
N SER A 64 -14.36 8.76 -3.77
CA SER A 64 -15.76 8.32 -3.76
C SER A 64 -16.28 8.06 -2.34
N ALA A 65 -15.40 7.79 -1.38
CA ALA A 65 -15.75 7.65 0.03
C ALA A 65 -15.83 9.01 0.75
N GLU A 66 -15.05 10.01 0.34
CA GLU A 66 -15.10 11.36 0.92
C GLU A 66 -16.34 12.15 0.49
N VAL A 67 -16.92 11.84 -0.68
CA VAL A 67 -18.12 12.51 -1.23
C VAL A 67 -19.42 11.82 -0.77
N GLN A 68 -19.42 11.22 0.43
CA GLN A 68 -20.66 10.77 1.08
C GLN A 68 -21.12 11.83 2.08
N PRO A 69 -22.32 12.44 1.88
CA PRO A 69 -22.86 13.50 2.74
C PRO A 69 -23.28 13.00 4.13
#